data_AF-A0A8C0DL68-F1
#
_entry.id   AF-A0A8C0DL68-F1
#
_cell.length_a   1.000
_cell.length_b   1.000
_cell.length_c   1.000
_cell.angle_alpha   90.00
_cell.angle_beta   90.00
_cell.angle_gamma   90.00
#
_symmetry.space_group_name_H-M   'P 1'
#
loop_
_entity.id
_entity.type
_entity.pdbx_description
1 polymer ?
#
loop_
_entity_poly.entity_id
_entity_poly.type
_entity_poly.pdbx_seq_one_letter_code
_entity_poly.pdbx_strand_id
1 'polypeptide(L)' 'MKIHLFFFILLFWVTILPARSELEPKYRFERCQEVKGICKTFCDDVEYDYGYCIKWRIQCCI' A
#
# COMPACT_ATOMS: atom_id res chain seq x y z
N MET A 1 14.64 -24.61 27.61
CA MET A 1 13.35 -24.41 26.89
C MET A 1 13.01 -22.95 26.60
N LYS A 2 13.49 -21.98 27.40
CA LYS A 2 13.17 -20.54 27.25
C LYS A 2 13.84 -19.84 26.05
N ILE A 3 15.02 -20.32 25.64
CA ILE A 3 15.82 -19.74 24.53
C ILE A 3 15.22 -20.06 23.15
N HIS A 4 14.69 -21.28 22.96
CA HIS A 4 14.05 -21.69 21.70
C HIS A 4 12.78 -20.88 21.42
N LEU A 5 12.01 -20.56 22.46
CA LEU A 5 10.81 -19.74 22.34
C LEU A 5 11.15 -18.31 21.85
N PHE A 6 12.24 -17.75 22.37
CA PHE A 6 12.74 -16.43 21.98
C PHE A 6 13.21 -16.41 20.51
N PHE A 7 13.86 -17.48 20.07
CA PHE A 7 14.30 -17.65 18.68
C PHE A 7 13.11 -17.75 17.71
N PHE A 8 12.06 -18.47 18.10
CA PHE A 8 10.83 -18.56 17.30
C PHE A 8 10.12 -17.21 17.16
N ILE A 9 10.06 -16.41 18.23
CA ILE A 9 9.45 -15.07 18.21
C ILE A 9 10.25 -14.13 17.29
N LEU A 10 11.59 -14.17 17.35
CA LEU A 10 12.45 -13.37 16.48
C LEU A 10 12.29 -13.75 15.00
N LEU A 11 12.23 -15.04 14.69
CA LEU A 11 12.01 -15.53 13.32
C LEU A 11 10.64 -15.12 12.78
N PHE A 12 9.60 -15.13 13.63
CA PHE A 12 8.24 -14.74 13.25
C PHE A 12 8.12 -13.23 12.97
N TRP A 13 8.80 -12.39 13.75
CA TRP A 13 8.79 -10.94 13.50
C TRP A 13 9.53 -10.55 12.22
N VAL A 14 10.65 -11.20 11.92
CA VAL A 14 11.45 -10.95 10.72
C VAL A 14 10.69 -11.30 9.44
N THR A 15 9.81 -12.30 9.45
CA THR A 15 9.04 -12.71 8.27
C THR A 15 7.77 -11.90 8.05
N ILE A 16 7.14 -11.39 9.10
CA ILE A 16 5.86 -10.65 9.01
C ILE A 16 6.05 -9.16 8.67
N LEU A 17 7.11 -8.53 9.18
CA LEU A 17 7.38 -7.11 8.91
C LEU A 17 7.51 -6.76 7.41
N PRO A 18 8.29 -7.51 6.59
CA PRO A 18 8.49 -7.14 5.18
C PRO A 18 7.21 -7.31 4.34
N ALA A 19 6.35 -8.28 4.68
CA ALA A 19 5.12 -8.55 3.94
C ALA A 19 4.13 -7.36 3.96
N ARG A 20 4.13 -6.55 5.03
CA ARG A 20 3.20 -5.43 5.18
C ARG A 20 3.69 -4.13 4.55
N SER A 21 5.00 -3.96 4.41
CA SER A 21 5.59 -2.68 3.97
C SER A 21 5.69 -2.54 2.45
N GLU A 22 5.84 -3.64 1.71
CA GLU A 22 6.14 -3.57 0.28
C GLU A 22 4.89 -3.61 -0.62
N LEU A 23 3.81 -4.24 -0.15
CA LEU A 23 2.62 -4.47 -0.96
C LEU A 23 1.75 -3.23 -1.17
N GLU A 24 1.73 -2.27 -0.24
CA GLU A 24 0.70 -1.23 -0.27
C GLU A 24 0.98 -0.03 -1.20
N PRO A 25 2.19 0.58 -1.22
CA PRO A 25 2.36 1.82 -1.96
C PRO A 25 2.53 1.60 -3.47
N LYS A 26 3.28 0.57 -3.88
CA LYS A 26 3.53 0.29 -5.30
C LYS A 26 2.28 -0.21 -6.02
N TYR A 27 1.55 -1.12 -5.39
CA TYR A 27 0.34 -1.73 -5.95
C TYR A 27 -0.80 -0.71 -6.16
N ARG A 28 -0.96 0.27 -5.27
CA ARG A 28 -2.00 1.31 -5.40
C ARG A 28 -1.75 2.23 -6.59
N PHE A 29 -0.49 2.58 -6.85
CA PHE A 29 -0.13 3.41 -8.01
C PHE A 29 -0.30 2.66 -9.33
N GLU A 30 0.20 1.42 -9.41
CA GLU A 30 0.08 0.59 -10.61
C GLU A 30 -1.40 0.34 -10.96
N ARG A 31 -2.25 0.05 -9.97
CA ARG A 31 -3.70 -0.09 -10.17
C ARG A 31 -4.34 1.17 -10.75
N CYS A 32 -3.91 2.36 -10.32
CA CYS A 32 -4.41 3.62 -10.86
C CYS A 32 -4.02 3.80 -12.34
N GLN A 33 -2.80 3.41 -12.70
CA GLN A 33 -2.33 3.46 -14.09
C GLN A 33 -3.05 2.43 -14.99
N GLU A 34 -3.39 1.24 -14.46
CA GLU A 34 -4.12 0.20 -15.20
C GLU A 34 -5.49 0.67 -15.68
N VAL A 35 -6.19 1.46 -14.87
CA VAL A 35 -7.49 2.07 -15.21
C VAL A 35 -7.34 3.39 -15.99
N LYS A 36 -6.12 3.74 -16.42
CA LYS A 36 -5.77 5.02 -17.06
C LYS A 36 -6.12 6.25 -16.21
N GLY A 37 -6.20 6.07 -14.90
CA GLY A 37 -6.42 7.15 -13.96
C GLY A 37 -5.16 8.00 -13.73
N ILE A 38 -5.35 9.19 -13.17
CA ILE A 38 -4.32 10.17 -12.86
C ILE A 38 -4.30 10.42 -11.35
N CYS A 39 -3.13 10.38 -10.75
CA CYS A 39 -2.96 10.72 -9.34
C CYS A 39 -2.97 12.24 -9.14
N LYS A 40 -3.99 12.79 -8.48
CA LYS A 40 -4.13 14.21 -8.14
C LYS A 40 -4.33 14.40 -6.64
N THR A 41 -4.11 15.62 -6.13
CA THR A 41 -4.43 15.94 -4.72
C THR A 41 -5.93 16.05 -4.47
N PHE A 42 -6.68 16.41 -5.50
CA PHE A 42 -8.14 16.45 -5.51
C PHE A 42 -8.61 16.11 -6.93
N CYS A 43 -9.64 15.28 -7.07
CA CYS A 43 -10.29 15.04 -8.36
C CYS A 43 -11.18 16.22 -8.72
N ASP A 44 -11.28 16.50 -10.02
CA ASP A 44 -12.21 17.52 -10.53
C ASP A 44 -13.66 17.00 -10.43
N ASP A 45 -14.66 17.89 -10.42
CA ASP A 45 -16.08 17.52 -10.24
C ASP A 45 -16.64 16.59 -11.33
N VAL A 46 -15.92 16.48 -12.45
CA VAL A 46 -16.26 15.64 -13.62
C VAL A 46 -15.54 14.29 -13.61
N GLU A 47 -14.59 14.09 -12.69
CA GLU A 47 -13.76 12.89 -12.59
C GLU A 47 -14.29 11.96 -11.49
N TYR A 48 -14.06 10.65 -11.67
CA TYR A 48 -14.44 9.65 -10.68
C TYR A 48 -13.30 9.39 -9.69
N ASP A 49 -13.56 9.58 -8.39
CA ASP A 49 -12.61 9.20 -7.33
C ASP A 49 -12.58 7.68 -7.17
N TYR A 50 -11.54 7.08 -7.76
CA TYR A 50 -11.31 5.64 -7.74
C TYR A 50 -10.64 5.15 -6.44
N GLY A 51 -10.08 6.06 -5.63
CA GLY A 51 -9.40 5.74 -4.38
C GLY A 51 -8.08 6.49 -4.23
N TYR A 52 -7.14 5.95 -3.45
CA TYR A 52 -5.88 6.62 -3.13
C TYR A 52 -4.70 6.01 -3.87
N CYS A 53 -3.74 6.85 -4.29
CA CYS A 53 -2.45 6.42 -4.81
C CYS A 53 -1.47 6.09 -3.65
N ILE A 54 -0.23 6.56 -3.70
CA ILE A 54 0.85 6.23 -2.75
C ILE A 54 0.62 6.90 -1.38
N LYS A 55 0.12 8.14 -1.37
CA LYS A 55 -0.20 8.89 -0.14
C LYS A 55 -1.72 8.99 0.00
N TRP A 56 -2.20 8.88 1.25
CA TRP A 56 -3.61 9.08 1.63
C TRP A 56 -4.20 10.45 1.24
N ARG A 57 -3.37 11.41 0.82
CA ARG A 57 -3.76 12.76 0.36
C ARG A 57 -3.72 12.92 -1.16
N ILE A 58 -3.45 11.84 -1.88
CA ILE A 58 -3.40 11.81 -3.34
C ILE A 58 -4.44 10.79 -3.80
N GLN A 59 -5.47 11.27 -4.47
CA GLN A 59 -6.54 10.49 -5.06
C GLN A 59 -6.13 10.00 -6.45
N CYS A 60 -6.68 8.87 -6.86
CA CYS A 60 -6.66 8.37 -8.23
C CYS A 60 -7.96 8.81 -8.91
N CYS A 61 -7.86 9.67 -9.91
CA CYS A 61 -9.00 10.25 -10.62
C CYS A 61 -9.08 9.62 -12.01
N ILE A 62 -10.26 9.13 -12.39
CA ILE A 62 -10.54 8.55 -13.72
C ILE A 62 -11.44 9.49 -14.51
#